data_AF-A0A6V2CKF6-F1
#
_entry.id   AF-A0A6V2CKF6-F1
#
_cell.length_a   1.000
_cell.length_b   1.000
_cell.length_c   1.000
_cell.angle_alpha   90.00
_cell.angle_beta   90.00
_cell.angle_gamma   90.00
#
_symmetry.space_group_name_H-M   'P 1'
#
loop_
_entity.id
_entity.type
_entity.pdbx_description
1 polymer ?
#
loop_
_entity_poly.entity_id
_entity_poly.type
_entity_poly.pdbx_seq_one_letter_code
_entity_poly.pdbx_strand_id
1 'polypeptide(L)'
;MKFKLVIIQGKHTHTFCCLCLYLKYCLTISHFCEFSVSSGPPLTIAWDYFNEAKIDIDVYEANCPDTRNRNQILLPYKERWRRLAEQAKLTDDEIFEETKKVNVARRLRAETISNLDGAQWEERMEKIQRWMRNLFRKKLKLSEKKMIRATIEMDRRERERRLAVDLRQ
;
A
#
# COMPACT_ATOMS: atom_id res chain seq x y z
N MET A 1 13.61 -37.62 5.51
CA MET A 1 13.94 -36.44 6.35
C MET A 1 12.81 -36.28 7.36
N LYS A 2 13.09 -36.28 8.67
CA LYS A 2 12.06 -36.05 9.70
C LYS A 2 11.94 -34.56 9.97
N PHE A 3 10.81 -33.95 9.64
CA PHE A 3 10.53 -32.55 9.96
C PHE A 3 10.04 -32.46 11.41
N LYS A 4 10.74 -31.67 12.24
CA LYS A 4 10.31 -31.40 13.62
C LYS A 4 9.61 -30.05 13.65
N LEU A 5 8.35 -30.05 14.04
CA LEU A 5 7.58 -28.82 14.24
C LEU A 5 7.79 -28.34 15.68
N VAL A 6 8.16 -27.07 15.84
CA VAL A 6 8.28 -26.41 17.15
C VAL A 6 6.96 -25.69 17.44
N ILE A 7 6.23 -26.14 18.46
CA ILE A 7 4.97 -25.55 18.91
C ILE A 7 5.21 -24.83 20.24
N ILE A 8 4.65 -23.64 20.40
CA ILE A 8 4.87 -22.81 21.58
C ILE A 8 3.63 -22.76 22.47
N GLN A 9 3.73 -23.17 23.74
CA GLN A 9 2.58 -23.26 24.68
C GLN A 9 2.65 -22.26 25.85
N GLY A 10 1.50 -21.76 26.29
CA GLY A 10 1.33 -20.90 27.48
C GLY A 10 0.56 -21.59 28.63
N LYS A 11 0.78 -21.16 29.88
CA LYS A 11 0.15 -21.72 31.09
C LYS A 11 -1.01 -20.85 31.59
N HIS A 12 -2.22 -21.41 31.69
CA HIS A 12 -3.12 -21.29 32.84
C HIS A 12 -4.22 -22.38 32.78
N THR A 13 -4.53 -22.95 33.94
CA THR A 13 -5.45 -24.07 34.18
C THR A 13 -6.91 -23.61 34.17
N HIS A 14 -7.64 -23.93 33.11
CA HIS A 14 -9.06 -24.31 33.17
C HIS A 14 -9.33 -25.26 32.02
N THR A 15 -9.78 -26.47 32.37
CA THR A 15 -10.09 -27.60 31.49
C THR A 15 -11.18 -27.23 30.49
N PHE A 16 -10.81 -27.02 29.23
CA PHE A 16 -11.68 -27.28 28.09
C PHE A 16 -10.92 -28.11 27.05
N CYS A 17 -11.54 -29.21 26.67
CA CYS A 17 -11.00 -30.29 25.87
C CYS A 17 -10.75 -29.83 24.42
N CYS A 18 -9.48 -29.62 24.09
CA CYS A 18 -8.79 -29.85 22.81
C CYS A 18 -7.49 -29.06 22.85
N LEU A 19 -6.44 -29.54 22.18
CA LEU A 19 -5.14 -28.88 21.96
C LEU A 19 -5.27 -27.55 21.18
N CYS A 20 -6.01 -26.59 21.72
CA CYS A 20 -5.92 -25.20 21.35
C CYS A 20 -4.64 -24.67 21.99
N LEU A 21 -3.80 -24.01 21.19
CA LEU A 21 -2.76 -23.12 21.67
C LEU A 21 -3.39 -22.12 22.67
N TYR A 22 -3.34 -22.42 23.95
CA TYR A 22 -3.63 -21.49 25.04
C TYR A 22 -2.44 -20.54 25.16
N LEU A 23 -2.31 -19.69 24.15
CA LEU A 23 -1.37 -18.60 24.15
C LEU A 23 -1.99 -17.46 24.94
N LYS A 24 -1.22 -16.93 25.90
CA LYS A 24 -1.54 -15.66 26.54
C LYS A 24 -1.40 -14.60 25.46
N TYR A 25 -2.51 -14.22 24.83
CA TYR A 25 -2.50 -13.13 23.87
C TYR A 25 -2.51 -11.81 24.63
N CYS A 26 -1.59 -10.92 24.30
CA CYS A 26 -1.74 -9.52 24.63
C CYS A 26 -2.58 -8.90 23.51
N LEU A 27 -3.81 -8.48 23.82
CA LEU A 27 -4.59 -7.68 22.88
C LEU A 27 -4.01 -6.28 22.92
N THR A 28 -3.30 -5.91 21.86
CA THR A 28 -2.78 -4.57 21.68
C THR A 28 -3.55 -3.88 20.57
N ILE A 29 -3.67 -2.56 20.69
CA ILE A 29 -3.99 -1.77 19.50
C ILE A 29 -2.71 -1.64 18.70
N SER A 30 -2.68 -2.27 17.53
CA SER A 30 -1.57 -2.11 16.60
C SER A 30 -1.92 -1.06 15.56
N HIS A 31 -1.01 -0.09 15.38
CA HIS A 31 -1.07 0.87 14.30
C HIS A 31 -0.84 0.24 12.91
N PHE A 32 -0.32 -0.98 12.85
CA PHE A 32 0.16 -1.60 11.61
C PHE A 32 -0.74 -2.70 11.05
N CYS A 33 -1.89 -2.99 11.66
CA CYS A 33 -2.54 -4.26 11.34
C CYS A 33 -3.45 -4.28 10.10
N GLU A 34 -3.18 -5.28 9.27
CA GLU A 34 -4.01 -5.80 8.18
C GLU A 34 -5.23 -6.60 8.67
N PHE A 35 -5.49 -6.69 9.98
CA PHE A 35 -6.77 -7.21 10.49
C PHE A 35 -7.90 -6.25 10.14
N SER A 36 -8.38 -6.37 8.91
CA SER A 36 -9.49 -5.62 8.34
C SER A 36 -10.79 -6.02 9.01
N VAL A 37 -11.06 -5.48 10.19
CA VAL A 37 -12.41 -5.49 10.77
C VAL A 37 -13.30 -4.59 9.92
N SER A 38 -14.50 -5.02 9.54
CA SER A 38 -15.41 -4.18 8.75
C SER A 38 -15.78 -2.88 9.48
N SER A 39 -15.92 -2.93 10.80
CA SER A 39 -16.26 -1.78 11.65
C SER A 39 -15.61 -1.85 13.02
N GLY A 40 -15.50 -0.71 13.71
CA GLY A 40 -15.06 -0.62 15.10
C GLY A 40 -13.57 -0.78 15.36
N PRO A 41 -13.18 -0.95 16.64
CA PRO A 41 -11.80 -0.82 17.02
C PRO A 41 -10.96 -1.98 16.45
N PRO A 42 -9.78 -1.67 15.89
CA PRO A 42 -8.85 -2.68 15.42
C PRO A 42 -8.35 -3.50 16.60
N LEU A 43 -8.28 -4.82 16.42
CA LEU A 43 -7.64 -5.71 17.38
C LEU A 43 -6.45 -6.37 16.71
N THR A 44 -5.35 -6.42 17.44
CA THR A 44 -4.19 -7.23 17.06
C THR A 44 -3.92 -8.23 18.15
N ILE A 45 -3.58 -9.43 17.73
CA ILE A 45 -3.16 -10.49 18.62
C ILE A 45 -1.64 -10.48 18.62
N ALA A 46 -1.03 -10.02 19.71
CA ALA A 46 0.39 -10.21 19.94
C ALA A 46 0.58 -11.52 20.71
N TRP A 47 1.54 -12.32 20.27
CA TRP A 47 1.89 -13.59 20.88
C TRP A 47 3.24 -13.47 21.57
N ASP A 48 3.26 -13.70 22.88
CA ASP A 48 4.49 -13.92 23.63
C ASP A 48 4.76 -15.42 23.71
N TYR A 49 5.97 -15.81 23.31
CA TYR A 49 6.39 -17.19 23.32
C TYR A 49 6.93 -17.57 24.70
N PHE A 50 6.23 -18.48 25.40
CA PHE A 50 6.60 -18.86 26.76
C PHE A 50 7.45 -20.14 26.84
N ASN A 51 7.25 -21.12 25.94
CA ASN A 51 7.98 -22.38 25.95
C ASN A 51 7.91 -23.09 24.61
N GLU A 52 8.98 -23.76 24.18
CA GLU A 52 9.05 -24.53 22.94
C GLU A 52 8.86 -26.03 23.20
N ALA A 53 7.92 -26.65 22.49
CA ALA A 53 7.71 -28.10 22.45
C ALA A 53 7.98 -28.62 21.03
N LYS A 54 8.60 -29.79 20.91
CA LYS A 54 8.82 -30.45 19.62
C LYS A 54 7.77 -31.53 19.43
N ILE A 55 6.94 -31.40 18.39
CA ILE A 55 5.98 -32.43 17.99
C ILE A 55 6.37 -32.97 16.62
N ASP A 56 6.08 -34.25 16.40
CA ASP A 56 6.16 -34.85 15.08
C ASP A 56 5.02 -34.32 14.20
N ILE A 57 5.32 -34.01 12.94
CA ILE A 57 4.36 -33.37 12.03
C ILE A 57 3.18 -34.28 11.71
N ASP A 58 3.42 -35.58 11.56
CA ASP A 58 2.37 -36.55 11.21
C ASP A 58 1.37 -36.67 12.37
N VAL A 59 1.88 -36.61 13.61
CA VAL A 59 1.05 -36.59 14.82
C VAL A 59 0.24 -35.30 14.91
N TYR A 60 0.83 -34.15 14.56
CA TYR A 60 0.10 -32.88 14.56
C TYR A 60 -1.04 -32.88 13.53
N GLU A 61 -0.77 -33.31 12.30
CA GLU A 61 -1.76 -33.34 11.22
C GLU A 61 -2.88 -34.34 11.52
N ALA A 62 -2.57 -35.51 12.06
CA ALA A 62 -3.56 -36.51 12.44
C ALA A 62 -4.49 -36.07 13.59
N ASN A 63 -4.07 -35.09 14.41
CA ASN A 63 -4.83 -34.59 15.54
C ASN A 63 -5.29 -33.13 15.37
N CYS A 64 -5.14 -32.55 14.17
CA CYS A 64 -5.53 -31.17 13.93
C CYS A 64 -7.07 -31.07 13.94
N PRO A 65 -7.67 -30.21 14.77
CA PRO A 65 -9.12 -30.06 14.79
C PRO A 65 -9.64 -29.43 13.49
N ASP A 66 -10.92 -29.64 13.22
CA ASP A 66 -11.57 -29.03 12.07
C ASP A 66 -11.39 -27.51 12.02
N THR A 67 -11.29 -26.97 10.80
CA THR A 67 -11.19 -25.54 10.55
C THR A 67 -12.37 -24.81 11.19
N ARG A 68 -12.06 -23.79 12.01
CA ARG A 68 -13.09 -23.00 12.69
C ARG A 68 -13.99 -22.30 11.67
N ASN A 69 -15.29 -22.30 11.94
CA ASN A 69 -16.25 -21.54 11.15
C ASN A 69 -16.07 -20.03 11.37
N ARG A 70 -16.42 -19.20 10.39
CA ARG A 70 -16.35 -17.73 10.45
C ARG A 70 -16.99 -17.17 11.72
N ASN A 71 -18.13 -17.73 12.14
CA ASN A 71 -18.84 -17.29 13.35
C ASN A 71 -18.07 -17.59 14.64
N GLN A 72 -17.20 -18.61 14.65
CA GLN A 72 -16.35 -18.94 15.78
C GLN A 72 -15.10 -18.04 15.87
N ILE A 73 -14.73 -17.40 14.76
CA ILE A 73 -13.58 -16.49 14.67
C ILE A 73 -14.02 -15.03 14.84
N LEU A 74 -15.28 -14.71 14.52
CA LEU A 74 -15.79 -13.35 14.58
C LEU A 74 -15.97 -12.89 16.02
N LEU A 75 -15.20 -11.87 16.41
CA LEU A 75 -15.36 -11.22 17.70
C LEU A 75 -16.33 -10.03 17.57
N PRO A 76 -17.47 -9.99 18.28
CA PRO A 76 -18.44 -8.89 18.19
C PRO A 76 -17.85 -7.54 18.59
N TYR A 77 -18.37 -6.45 18.03
CA TYR A 77 -17.91 -5.08 18.30
C TYR A 77 -17.79 -4.77 19.81
N LYS A 78 -18.86 -5.01 20.57
CA LYS A 78 -18.93 -4.71 22.00
C LYS A 78 -17.88 -5.50 22.79
N GLU A 79 -17.64 -6.74 22.37
CA GLU A 79 -16.64 -7.60 22.98
C GLU A 79 -15.22 -7.12 22.69
N ARG A 80 -14.95 -6.62 21.48
CA ARG A 80 -13.67 -6.00 21.15
C ARG A 80 -13.39 -4.79 22.04
N TRP A 81 -14.37 -3.90 22.15
CA TRP A 81 -14.27 -2.71 22.98
C TRP A 81 -14.01 -3.07 24.45
N ARG A 82 -14.84 -3.96 24.99
CA ARG A 82 -14.70 -4.45 26.37
C ARG A 82 -13.31 -5.01 26.64
N ARG A 83 -12.77 -5.84 25.73
CA ARG A 83 -11.44 -6.43 25.91
C ARG A 83 -10.31 -5.42 25.85
N LEU A 84 -10.40 -4.40 25.00
CA LEU A 84 -9.42 -3.32 24.98
C LEU A 84 -9.43 -2.51 26.28
N ALA A 85 -10.63 -2.19 26.79
CA ALA A 85 -10.77 -1.47 28.05
C ALA A 85 -10.30 -2.30 29.25
N GLU A 86 -10.71 -3.57 29.35
CA GLU A 86 -10.43 -4.40 30.52
C GLU A 86 -9.03 -5.03 30.51
N GLN A 87 -8.60 -5.56 29.36
CA GLN A 87 -7.35 -6.34 29.27
C GLN A 87 -6.16 -5.47 28.91
N ALA A 88 -6.33 -4.56 27.96
CA ALA A 88 -5.27 -3.64 27.55
C ALA A 88 -5.23 -2.36 28.42
N LYS A 89 -6.23 -2.15 29.27
CA LYS A 89 -6.37 -0.98 30.15
C LYS A 89 -6.35 0.35 29.39
N LEU A 90 -6.90 0.34 28.17
CA LEU A 90 -6.96 1.51 27.32
C LEU A 90 -8.21 2.33 27.63
N THR A 91 -8.06 3.64 27.57
CA THR A 91 -9.19 4.56 27.71
C THR A 91 -10.04 4.57 26.45
N ASP A 92 -11.31 4.94 26.58
CA ASP A 92 -12.23 5.05 25.44
C ASP A 92 -11.71 6.03 24.38
N ASP A 93 -11.05 7.11 24.81
CA ASP A 93 -10.46 8.11 23.93
C ASP A 93 -9.29 7.54 23.11
N GLU A 94 -8.41 6.74 23.73
CA GLU A 94 -7.32 6.05 23.02
C GLU A 94 -7.88 5.05 22.00
N ILE A 95 -8.89 4.26 22.38
CA ILE A 95 -9.54 3.31 21.49
C ILE A 95 -10.15 4.03 20.28
N PHE A 96 -10.78 5.19 20.51
CA PHE A 96 -11.39 5.99 19.46
C PHE A 96 -10.35 6.59 18.51
N GLU A 97 -9.28 7.21 19.03
CA GLU A 97 -8.22 7.81 18.22
C GLU A 97 -7.52 6.76 17.35
N GLU A 98 -7.30 5.55 17.87
CA GLU A 98 -6.73 4.47 17.07
C GLU A 98 -7.68 3.94 16.01
N THR A 99 -8.96 3.85 16.32
CA THR A 99 -10.00 3.51 15.34
C THR A 99 -10.01 4.52 14.19
N LYS A 100 -9.87 5.81 14.50
CA LYS A 100 -9.80 6.89 13.51
C LYS A 100 -8.57 6.75 12.62
N LYS A 101 -7.39 6.49 13.17
CA LYS A 101 -6.15 6.26 12.39
C LYS A 101 -6.31 5.10 11.42
N VAL A 102 -6.87 3.97 11.87
CA VAL A 102 -7.09 2.80 11.01
C VAL A 102 -8.12 3.09 9.92
N ASN A 103 -9.19 3.84 10.22
CA ASN A 103 -10.17 4.25 9.21
C ASN A 103 -9.55 5.17 8.14
N VAL A 104 -8.67 6.10 8.53
CA VAL A 104 -7.92 6.93 7.59
C VAL A 104 -7.04 6.05 6.70
N ALA A 105 -6.26 5.13 7.28
CA ALA A 105 -5.41 4.21 6.52
C ALA A 105 -6.23 3.33 5.55
N ARG A 106 -7.42 2.90 5.95
CA ARG A 106 -8.34 2.15 5.09
C ARG A 106 -8.85 2.99 3.93
N ARG A 107 -9.24 4.24 4.19
CA ARG A 107 -9.67 5.17 3.15
C ARG A 107 -8.57 5.39 2.13
N LEU A 108 -7.34 5.62 2.59
CA LEU A 108 -6.17 5.79 1.71
C LEU A 108 -5.90 4.53 0.87
N ARG A 109 -6.06 3.32 1.45
CA ARG A 109 -5.95 2.07 0.68
C ARG A 109 -7.05 1.94 -0.37
N ALA A 110 -8.31 2.23 0.00
CA ALA A 110 -9.42 2.18 -0.94
C ALA A 110 -9.24 3.18 -2.09
N GLU A 111 -8.76 4.38 -1.78
CA GLU A 111 -8.39 5.40 -2.77
C GLU A 111 -7.23 4.93 -3.65
N THR A 112 -6.18 4.32 -3.07
CA THR A 112 -5.06 3.75 -3.83
C THR A 112 -5.54 2.66 -4.78
N ILE A 113 -6.39 1.74 -4.33
CA ILE A 113 -6.96 0.68 -5.16
C ILE A 113 -7.81 1.29 -6.28
N SER A 114 -8.66 2.27 -5.97
CA SER A 114 -9.45 2.99 -6.97
C SER A 114 -8.58 3.73 -7.99
N ASN A 115 -7.46 4.30 -7.55
CA ASN A 115 -6.53 5.02 -8.40
C ASN A 115 -5.68 4.06 -9.25
N LEU A 116 -5.42 2.82 -8.80
CA LEU A 116 -4.73 1.81 -9.60
C LEU A 116 -5.49 1.47 -10.89
N ASP A 117 -6.82 1.41 -10.84
CA ASP A 117 -7.65 1.23 -12.03
C ASP A 117 -7.55 2.46 -12.97
N GLY A 118 -7.44 3.66 -12.40
CA GLY A 118 -7.22 4.92 -13.13
C GLY A 118 -5.78 5.12 -13.63
N ALA A 119 -4.79 4.44 -13.05
CA ALA A 119 -3.37 4.66 -13.32
C ALA A 119 -3.01 4.37 -14.78
N GLN A 120 -3.64 3.36 -15.39
CA GLN A 120 -3.45 3.09 -16.83
C GLN A 120 -3.98 4.23 -17.70
N TRP A 121 -5.07 4.88 -17.29
CA TRP A 121 -5.65 6.02 -18.01
C TRP A 121 -4.80 7.26 -17.84
N GLU A 122 -4.31 7.53 -16.63
CA GLU A 122 -3.36 8.62 -16.35
C GLU A 122 -2.07 8.46 -17.15
N GLU A 123 -1.50 7.25 -17.22
CA GLU A 123 -0.29 6.98 -18.00
C GLU A 123 -0.52 7.22 -19.50
N ARG A 124 -1.69 6.83 -20.03
CA ARG A 124 -2.08 7.09 -21.43
C ARG A 124 -2.24 8.59 -21.69
N MET A 125 -2.91 9.31 -20.81
CA MET A 125 -3.07 10.76 -20.90
C MET A 125 -1.72 11.48 -20.85
N GLU A 126 -0.82 11.04 -19.99
CA GLU A 126 0.52 11.62 -19.91
C GLU A 126 1.31 11.39 -21.20
N LYS A 127 1.25 10.19 -21.79
CA LYS A 127 1.86 9.89 -23.11
C LYS A 127 1.30 10.80 -24.20
N ILE A 128 -0.03 10.98 -24.25
CA ILE A 128 -0.68 11.89 -25.21
C ILE A 128 -0.21 13.33 -25.00
N GLN A 129 -0.19 13.81 -23.76
CA GLN A 129 0.23 15.18 -23.45
C GLN A 129 1.71 15.41 -23.81
N ARG A 130 2.59 14.44 -23.55
CA ARG A 130 4.01 14.48 -23.95
C ARG A 130 4.15 14.50 -25.47
N TRP A 131 3.37 13.69 -26.19
CA TRP A 131 3.35 13.66 -27.65
C TRP A 131 2.90 15.00 -28.24
N MET A 132 1.81 15.58 -27.73
CA MET A 132 1.32 16.90 -28.15
C MET A 132 2.38 17.99 -27.91
N ARG A 133 2.99 18.04 -26.71
CA ARG A 133 4.08 18.99 -26.41
C ARG A 133 5.24 18.88 -27.40
N ASN A 134 5.63 17.65 -27.75
CA ASN A 134 6.71 17.40 -28.69
C ASN A 134 6.35 17.84 -30.12
N LEU A 135 5.09 17.68 -30.55
CA LEU A 135 4.60 18.19 -31.82
C LEU A 135 4.65 19.72 -31.88
N PHE A 136 4.14 20.40 -30.85
CA PHE A 136 4.19 21.86 -30.80
C PHE A 136 5.63 22.39 -30.80
N ARG A 137 6.54 21.76 -30.04
CA ARG A 137 7.97 22.10 -30.06
C ARG A 137 8.62 21.88 -31.43
N LYS A 138 8.28 20.79 -32.13
CA LYS A 138 8.78 20.55 -33.50
C LYS A 138 8.26 21.63 -34.47
N LYS A 139 6.99 22.03 -34.35
CA LYS A 139 6.40 23.08 -35.19
C LYS A 139 7.08 24.44 -34.96
N LEU A 140 7.34 24.80 -33.70
CA LEU A 140 8.09 26.01 -33.33
C LEU A 140 9.51 26.00 -33.93
N LYS A 141 10.26 24.91 -33.74
CA LYS A 141 11.61 24.76 -34.32
C LYS A 141 11.62 24.84 -35.84
N LEU A 142 10.58 24.33 -36.50
CA LEU A 142 10.47 24.43 -37.97
C LEU A 142 10.22 25.87 -38.42
N SER A 143 9.39 26.60 -37.67
CA SER A 143 9.12 28.03 -37.91
C SER A 143 10.39 28.87 -37.71
N GLU A 144 11.12 28.66 -36.62
CA GLU A 144 12.41 29.31 -36.36
C GLU A 144 13.42 29.04 -37.48
N LYS A 145 13.56 27.77 -37.91
CA LYS A 145 14.46 27.42 -39.03
C LYS A 145 14.07 28.09 -40.34
N LYS A 146 12.77 28.31 -40.60
CA LYS A 146 12.31 29.04 -41.79
C LYS A 146 12.66 30.52 -41.69
N MET A 147 12.45 31.16 -40.54
CA MET A 147 12.81 32.56 -40.34
C MET A 147 14.32 32.78 -40.47
N ILE A 148 15.14 31.95 -39.81
CA ILE A 148 16.61 32.04 -39.89
C ILE A 148 17.11 31.91 -41.35
N ARG A 149 16.58 30.95 -42.12
CA ARG A 149 16.95 30.81 -43.55
C ARG A 149 16.56 32.04 -44.36
N ALA A 150 15.37 32.60 -44.12
CA ALA A 150 14.93 33.81 -44.82
C ALA A 150 15.85 35.00 -44.51
N THR A 151 16.28 35.15 -43.25
CA THR A 151 17.23 36.19 -42.85
C THR A 151 18.60 36.02 -43.52
N ILE A 152 19.14 34.79 -43.54
CA ILE A 152 20.41 34.49 -44.20
C ILE A 152 20.34 34.79 -45.72
N GLU A 153 19.23 34.43 -46.36
CA GLU A 153 19.01 34.68 -47.80
C GLU A 153 18.93 36.19 -48.10
N MET A 154 18.26 36.97 -47.24
CA MET A 154 18.19 38.43 -47.34
C MET A 154 19.58 39.07 -47.21
N ASP A 155 20.36 38.69 -46.21
CA ASP A 155 21.74 39.17 -46.00
C ASP A 155 22.66 38.84 -47.18
N ARG A 156 22.49 37.66 -47.78
CA ARG A 156 23.26 37.25 -48.95
C ARG A 156 22.94 38.14 -50.15
N ARG A 157 21.65 38.36 -50.44
CA ARG A 157 21.21 39.26 -51.54
C ARG A 157 21.70 40.69 -51.33
N GLU A 158 21.71 41.16 -50.09
CA GLU A 158 22.19 42.50 -49.78
C GLU A 158 23.71 42.64 -49.99
N ARG A 159 24.50 41.63 -49.63
CA ARG A 159 25.93 41.57 -49.96
C ARG A 159 26.19 41.55 -51.46
N GLU A 160 25.46 40.74 -52.21
CA GLU A 160 25.55 40.69 -53.68
C GLU A 160 25.23 42.07 -54.32
N ARG A 161 24.21 42.77 -53.79
CA ARG A 161 23.88 44.15 -54.23
C ARG A 161 25.00 45.14 -53.94
N ARG A 162 25.61 45.10 -52.75
CA ARG A 162 26.72 46.01 -52.39
C ARG A 162 27.92 45.81 -53.32
N LEU A 163 28.33 44.55 -53.53
CA LEU A 163 29.42 44.21 -54.45
C LEU A 163 29.15 44.65 -55.90
N ALA A 164 27.90 44.56 -56.37
CA ALA A 164 27.51 44.99 -57.70
C ALA A 164 27.53 46.52 -57.88
N VAL A 165 27.40 47.29 -56.80
CA VAL A 165 27.56 48.75 -56.83
C VAL A 165 29.05 49.11 -56.90
N ASP A 166 29.89 48.44 -56.10
CA ASP A 166 31.34 48.67 -56.09
C ASP A 166 32.01 48.38 -57.45
N LEU A 167 31.55 47.34 -58.17
CA LEU A 167 32.06 47.00 -59.50
C LEU A 167 31.69 48.00 -60.62
N ARG A 168 30.77 48.93 -60.36
CA ARG A 168 30.36 49.96 -61.35
C ARG A 168 31.13 51.27 -61.22
N GLN A 169 31.91 51.45 -60.16
CA GLN A 169 32.76 52.62 -59.93
C GLN A 169 34.16 52.35 -60.46
#